data_AF-A0A1I3AV84-F1
#
_entry.id   AF-A0A1I3AV84-F1
#
_cell.length_a   1.000
_cell.length_b   1.000
_cell.length_c   1.000
_cell.angle_alpha   90.00
_cell.angle_beta   90.00
_cell.angle_gamma   90.00
#
_symmetry.space_group_name_H-M   'P 1'
#
loop_
_entity.id
_entity.type
_entity.pdbx_description
1 polymer ?
#
loop_
_entity_poly.entity_id
_entity_poly.type
_entity_poly.pdbx_seq_one_letter_code
_entity_poly.pdbx_strand_id
1 'polypeptide(L)'
;MTEQIESEASEQPTGQMTKGMEGGDKRTGAPFAETRSNLSVSPQMGAAGCSCGGAAGIAQNGGGIISYVYAIGRVEARFPNLAAEKEFAQATGRADTAGKTDQQAFHEVLSQRQNRYLVRQLCWVLTIQGLETYLLQPRDPADIDMLIDAIRPAPTPNDIDVVIGMRGPIAPPEMCNGLMIPIVAFDQIYSFARDTLIKAIPRPGNVGEKQFAPAAEELFHRIMQMTDNAGATDEHRVLNYLAMRYQVIYAKTAEKYGADCSLTGVEVVPSSLSSTRKIYKAIFSYTNRNTDFTEKFFVRVDATEEFPFLVTKMSPYYDR
;
A
#
# COMPACT_ATOMS: atom_id res chain seq x y z
N MET A 1 -25.91 59.11 -15.79
CA MET A 1 -25.47 59.06 -17.20
C MET A 1 -24.92 57.65 -17.45
N THR A 2 -25.46 56.76 -18.26
CA THR A 2 -26.69 56.62 -19.07
C THR A 2 -26.67 55.11 -19.42
N GLU A 3 -27.53 54.28 -18.82
CA GLU A 3 -28.59 53.53 -19.50
C GLU A 3 -28.23 52.98 -20.90
N GLN A 4 -28.31 51.66 -21.06
CA GLN A 4 -29.28 51.04 -21.99
C GLN A 4 -29.43 49.53 -21.74
N ILE A 5 -30.69 49.15 -21.50
CA ILE A 5 -31.30 47.82 -21.52
C ILE A 5 -32.17 47.81 -22.78
N GLU A 6 -32.24 46.68 -23.51
CA GLU A 6 -33.37 46.16 -24.33
C GLU A 6 -32.84 44.86 -25.00
N SER A 7 -33.25 43.66 -24.60
CA SER A 7 -34.47 42.90 -24.96
C SER A 7 -34.62 42.62 -26.45
N GLU A 8 -34.64 41.33 -26.84
CA GLU A 8 -35.75 40.75 -27.60
C GLU A 8 -35.64 39.22 -27.73
N ALA A 9 -36.80 38.59 -27.67
CA ALA A 9 -37.04 37.17 -27.79
C ALA A 9 -37.85 36.90 -29.07
N SER A 10 -37.89 35.62 -29.45
CA SER A 10 -38.86 34.98 -30.36
C SER A 10 -38.52 35.01 -31.85
N GLU A 11 -38.33 33.84 -32.45
CA GLU A 11 -39.34 33.20 -33.31
C GLU A 11 -38.79 31.92 -33.97
N GLN A 12 -39.43 30.77 -33.68
CA GLN A 12 -39.50 29.65 -34.61
C GLN A 12 -40.56 29.95 -35.68
N PRO A 13 -40.46 29.30 -36.85
CA PRO A 13 -41.68 28.75 -37.44
C PRO A 13 -41.59 27.27 -37.82
N THR A 14 -42.75 26.66 -37.64
CA THR A 14 -43.23 25.31 -37.89
C THR A 14 -43.48 24.97 -39.37
N GLY A 15 -43.54 23.66 -39.67
CA GLY A 15 -44.32 23.06 -40.78
C GLY A 15 -43.67 21.80 -41.37
N GLN A 16 -44.07 20.57 -41.01
CA GLN A 16 -45.15 19.72 -41.61
C GLN A 16 -44.95 19.44 -43.11
N MET A 17 -45.17 18.28 -43.74
CA MET A 17 -45.75 16.94 -43.51
C MET A 17 -45.18 16.06 -44.66
N THR A 18 -45.07 14.72 -44.62
CA THR A 18 -46.07 13.71 -45.08
C THR A 18 -45.38 12.32 -44.99
N LYS A 19 -45.86 11.33 -44.23
CA LYS A 19 -46.92 10.31 -44.47
C LYS A 19 -46.61 9.24 -45.54
N GLY A 20 -46.49 7.98 -45.08
CA GLY A 20 -46.99 6.77 -45.77
C GLY A 20 -45.94 5.80 -46.35
N MET A 21 -45.85 4.56 -45.83
CA MET A 21 -46.43 3.36 -46.44
C MET A 21 -46.00 2.08 -45.69
N GLU A 22 -46.98 1.24 -45.35
CA GLU A 22 -46.81 -0.13 -44.89
C GLU A 22 -46.29 -1.05 -46.00
N GLY A 23 -45.63 -2.15 -45.62
CA GLY A 23 -45.30 -3.25 -46.51
C GLY A 23 -44.60 -4.38 -45.76
N GLY A 24 -45.38 -5.36 -45.32
CA GLY A 24 -44.84 -6.59 -44.72
C GLY A 24 -44.25 -7.54 -45.75
N ASP A 25 -43.26 -8.32 -45.34
CA ASP A 25 -42.99 -9.62 -45.96
C ASP A 25 -42.75 -10.67 -44.87
N LYS A 26 -43.67 -11.65 -44.83
CA LYS A 26 -43.57 -12.88 -44.05
C LYS A 26 -42.89 -13.90 -44.94
N ARG A 27 -41.79 -14.50 -44.49
CA ARG A 27 -41.37 -15.83 -44.96
C ARG A 27 -41.26 -16.81 -43.80
N THR A 28 -42.11 -17.82 -43.87
CA THR A 28 -42.25 -18.97 -42.98
C THR A 28 -41.56 -20.20 -43.54
N GLY A 29 -40.92 -20.98 -42.64
CA GLY A 29 -40.68 -22.44 -42.71
C GLY A 29 -39.36 -22.87 -43.39
N ALA A 30 -38.57 -23.84 -42.88
CA ALA A 30 -38.75 -24.84 -41.82
C ALA A 30 -37.35 -25.44 -41.42
N PRO A 31 -37.24 -26.30 -40.38
CA PRO A 31 -36.10 -26.38 -39.44
C PRO A 31 -35.11 -27.54 -39.69
N PHE A 32 -33.92 -27.48 -39.07
CA PHE A 32 -33.06 -28.66 -38.87
C PHE A 32 -32.54 -28.77 -37.43
N ALA A 33 -33.12 -29.76 -36.74
CA ALA A 33 -32.64 -30.67 -35.69
C ALA A 33 -31.65 -30.19 -34.59
N GLU A 34 -32.20 -30.07 -33.38
CA GLU A 34 -31.46 -30.23 -32.11
C GLU A 34 -31.03 -31.69 -31.93
N THR A 35 -29.72 -31.96 -31.92
CA THR A 35 -29.18 -33.26 -31.50
C THR A 35 -29.02 -33.26 -29.98
N ARG A 36 -30.03 -33.75 -29.26
CA ARG A 36 -29.89 -34.15 -27.85
C ARG A 36 -29.09 -35.45 -27.77
N SER A 37 -27.83 -35.36 -27.33
CA SER A 37 -27.05 -36.51 -26.91
C SER A 37 -27.39 -36.88 -25.46
N ASN A 38 -28.39 -37.74 -25.29
CA ASN A 38 -28.57 -38.53 -24.07
C ASN A 38 -27.49 -39.62 -24.05
N LEU A 39 -26.39 -39.39 -23.32
CA LEU A 39 -25.49 -40.46 -22.91
C LEU A 39 -25.61 -40.66 -21.41
N SER A 40 -26.22 -41.79 -21.07
CA SER A 40 -26.36 -42.36 -19.74
C SER A 40 -25.01 -42.62 -19.10
N VAL A 41 -24.78 -42.06 -17.91
CA VAL A 41 -23.64 -42.38 -17.05
C VAL A 41 -23.96 -43.67 -16.28
N SER A 42 -23.17 -44.72 -16.51
CA SER A 42 -23.16 -45.92 -15.67
C SER A 42 -21.84 -45.98 -14.87
N PRO A 43 -21.87 -46.25 -13.56
CA PRO A 43 -20.66 -46.31 -12.74
C PRO A 43 -20.05 -47.71 -12.83
N GLN A 44 -18.73 -47.81 -12.90
CA GLN A 44 -18.03 -49.07 -12.63
C GLN A 44 -16.94 -48.87 -11.57
N MET A 45 -17.19 -49.49 -10.42
CA MET A 45 -16.23 -49.79 -9.36
C MET A 45 -15.26 -50.88 -9.81
N GLY A 46 -14.00 -50.79 -9.37
CA GLY A 46 -13.21 -51.97 -8.98
C GLY A 46 -11.97 -52.33 -9.80
N ALA A 47 -10.83 -51.78 -9.38
CA ALA A 47 -9.48 -52.37 -9.25
C ALA A 47 -8.93 -53.36 -10.30
N ALA A 48 -7.84 -52.96 -10.99
CA ALA A 48 -6.49 -53.56 -10.89
C ALA A 48 -5.55 -52.88 -11.89
N GLY A 49 -4.28 -52.76 -11.52
CA GLY A 49 -3.35 -51.78 -12.09
C GLY A 49 -2.80 -52.07 -13.49
N CYS A 50 -2.26 -51.01 -14.08
CA CYS A 50 -1.06 -51.08 -14.91
C CYS A 50 -0.37 -49.71 -14.89
N SER A 51 0.92 -49.76 -14.58
CA SER A 51 1.84 -48.65 -14.35
C SER A 51 2.48 -48.20 -15.66
N CYS A 52 2.45 -46.90 -15.97
CA CYS A 52 3.55 -46.21 -16.65
C CYS A 52 3.35 -44.68 -16.71
N GLY A 53 4.28 -43.94 -16.09
CA GLY A 53 4.84 -42.70 -16.66
C GLY A 53 4.26 -41.36 -16.19
N GLY A 54 4.98 -40.68 -15.30
CA GLY A 54 4.98 -39.21 -15.27
C GLY A 54 4.16 -38.54 -14.16
N ALA A 55 4.23 -39.02 -12.93
CA ALA A 55 3.92 -38.18 -11.79
C ALA A 55 5.01 -37.09 -11.66
N ALA A 56 4.78 -35.92 -12.27
CA ALA A 56 5.37 -34.69 -11.74
C ALA A 56 4.69 -34.47 -10.39
N GLY A 57 5.30 -35.06 -9.36
CA GLY A 57 4.95 -34.74 -7.99
C GLY A 57 5.02 -33.24 -7.84
N ILE A 58 3.88 -32.62 -7.53
CA ILE A 58 3.87 -31.38 -6.77
C ILE A 58 4.48 -31.79 -5.44
N ALA A 59 5.80 -31.76 -5.39
CA ALA A 59 6.53 -31.74 -4.16
C ALA A 59 6.10 -30.44 -3.46
N GLN A 60 5.15 -30.56 -2.54
CA GLN A 60 5.08 -29.67 -1.39
C GLN A 60 6.39 -29.86 -0.61
N ASN A 61 7.46 -29.24 -1.10
CA ASN A 61 8.75 -29.19 -0.45
C ASN A 61 8.97 -27.78 0.05
N GLY A 62 8.91 -27.68 1.38
CA GLY A 62 9.17 -26.48 2.15
C GLY A 62 7.97 -26.17 3.03
N GLY A 63 8.01 -26.63 4.29
CA GLY A 63 7.45 -25.83 5.37
C GLY A 63 8.19 -24.50 5.35
N GLY A 64 7.74 -23.60 4.47
CA GLY A 64 8.41 -22.34 4.19
C GLY A 64 8.41 -21.53 5.46
N ILE A 65 9.59 -21.11 5.91
CA ILE A 65 9.72 -20.17 7.00
C ILE A 65 8.95 -18.93 6.56
N ILE A 66 7.82 -18.67 7.22
CA ILE A 66 6.97 -17.52 6.92
C ILE A 66 7.84 -16.27 7.10
N SER A 67 8.00 -15.51 6.02
CA SER A 67 8.77 -14.26 6.03
C SER A 67 7.80 -13.10 6.11
N TYR A 68 7.79 -12.41 7.24
CA TYR A 68 6.95 -11.23 7.43
C TYR A 68 7.66 -9.98 6.92
N VAL A 69 6.87 -8.99 6.51
CA VAL A 69 7.32 -7.66 6.08
C VAL A 69 6.63 -6.61 6.92
N TYR A 70 7.41 -5.62 7.35
CA TYR A 70 6.92 -4.36 7.90
C TYR A 70 7.73 -3.27 7.23
N ALA A 71 7.23 -2.76 6.10
CA ALA A 71 7.94 -1.84 5.23
C ALA A 71 7.31 -0.46 5.28
N ILE A 72 8.14 0.57 5.11
CA ILE A 72 7.73 1.97 5.03
C ILE A 72 8.17 2.49 3.67
N GLY A 73 7.26 3.11 2.96
CA GLY A 73 7.52 3.61 1.62
C GLY A 73 6.32 4.37 1.07
N ARG A 74 6.09 4.25 -0.22
CA ARG A 74 4.95 4.85 -0.90
C ARG A 74 4.28 3.82 -1.81
N VAL A 75 2.96 3.76 -1.77
CA VAL A 75 2.19 2.90 -2.67
C VAL A 75 1.84 3.65 -3.94
N GLU A 76 2.13 3.02 -5.07
CA GLU A 76 1.82 3.53 -6.40
C GLU A 76 1.00 2.51 -7.18
N ALA A 77 0.00 3.00 -7.92
CA ALA A 77 -0.78 2.18 -8.84
C ALA A 77 -0.22 2.30 -10.25
N ARG A 78 -0.11 1.17 -10.97
CA ARG A 78 0.35 1.12 -12.37
C ARG A 78 -0.56 0.23 -13.21
N PHE A 79 -0.74 0.59 -14.47
CA PHE A 79 -1.45 -0.24 -15.42
C PHE A 79 -0.54 -1.38 -15.91
N PRO A 80 -0.89 -2.66 -15.71
CA PRO A 80 -0.06 -3.79 -16.14
C PRO A 80 -0.11 -4.06 -17.65
N ASN A 81 -1.05 -3.44 -18.37
CA ASN A 81 -1.20 -3.58 -19.81
C ASN A 81 -2.13 -2.48 -20.36
N LEU A 82 -2.14 -2.37 -21.70
CA LEU A 82 -2.97 -1.41 -22.43
C LEU A 82 -4.48 -1.64 -22.21
N ALA A 83 -4.93 -2.88 -22.00
CA ALA A 83 -6.34 -3.17 -21.81
C ALA A 83 -6.89 -2.54 -20.52
N ALA A 84 -6.15 -2.67 -19.41
CA ALA A 84 -6.50 -2.04 -18.13
C ALA A 84 -6.51 -0.51 -18.24
N GLU A 85 -5.54 0.07 -18.95
CA GLU A 85 -5.47 1.52 -19.20
C GLU A 85 -6.69 2.01 -20.00
N LYS A 86 -7.07 1.33 -21.08
CA LYS A 86 -8.22 1.73 -21.90
C LYS A 86 -9.55 1.51 -21.20
N GLU A 87 -9.69 0.47 -20.39
CA GLU A 87 -10.89 0.26 -19.58
C GLU A 87 -11.03 1.35 -18.52
N PHE A 88 -9.93 1.74 -17.86
CA PHE A 88 -9.93 2.87 -16.93
C PHE A 88 -10.31 4.19 -17.64
N ALA A 89 -9.79 4.42 -18.85
CA ALA A 89 -10.16 5.60 -19.64
C ALA A 89 -11.66 5.62 -19.98
N GLN A 90 -12.26 4.47 -20.31
CA GLN A 90 -13.70 4.36 -20.53
C GLN A 90 -14.52 4.62 -19.25
N ALA A 91 -14.08 4.09 -18.10
CA ALA A 91 -14.72 4.34 -16.81
C ALA A 91 -14.65 5.83 -16.43
N THR A 92 -13.51 6.47 -16.70
CA THR A 92 -13.30 7.90 -16.48
C THR A 92 -14.27 8.74 -17.32
N GLY A 93 -14.49 8.37 -18.60
CA GLY A 93 -15.44 9.08 -19.47
C GLY A 93 -16.91 8.98 -19.04
N ARG A 94 -17.25 8.06 -18.13
CA ARG A 94 -18.59 7.91 -17.54
C ARG A 94 -18.72 8.61 -16.18
N ALA A 95 -17.60 9.04 -15.60
CA ALA A 95 -17.55 9.66 -14.27
C ALA A 95 -17.52 11.20 -14.38
N ASP A 96 -18.01 11.88 -13.35
CA ASP A 96 -17.95 13.35 -13.28
C ASP A 96 -16.57 13.81 -12.83
N THR A 97 -15.64 13.90 -13.77
CA THR A 97 -14.24 14.30 -13.53
C THR A 97 -13.94 15.72 -13.98
N ALA A 98 -14.96 16.51 -14.31
CA ALA A 98 -14.80 17.88 -14.77
C ALA A 98 -14.09 18.76 -13.73
N GLY A 99 -13.02 19.45 -14.13
CA GLY A 99 -12.26 20.36 -13.27
C GLY A 99 -11.35 19.67 -12.23
N LYS A 100 -11.21 18.35 -12.28
CA LYS A 100 -10.32 17.58 -11.40
C LYS A 100 -8.96 17.37 -12.07
N THR A 101 -7.91 17.24 -11.25
CA THR A 101 -6.60 16.80 -11.75
C THR A 101 -6.64 15.31 -12.12
N ASP A 102 -5.69 14.85 -12.93
CA ASP A 102 -5.59 13.44 -13.32
C ASP A 102 -5.56 12.51 -12.09
N GLN A 103 -4.85 12.89 -11.03
CA GLN A 103 -4.77 12.12 -9.79
C GLN A 103 -6.09 12.10 -9.01
N GLN A 104 -6.80 13.23 -8.97
CA GLN A 104 -8.11 13.30 -8.31
C GLN A 104 -9.15 12.46 -9.06
N ALA A 105 -9.16 12.56 -10.39
CA ALA A 105 -9.99 11.72 -11.25
C ALA A 105 -9.64 10.23 -11.08
N PHE A 106 -8.35 9.90 -11.02
CA PHE A 106 -7.87 8.54 -10.78
C PHE A 106 -8.37 7.96 -9.45
N HIS A 107 -8.16 8.68 -8.35
CA HIS A 107 -8.66 8.28 -7.04
C HIS A 107 -10.18 8.12 -7.02
N GLU A 108 -10.92 9.09 -7.57
CA GLU A 108 -12.38 9.08 -7.58
C GLU A 108 -12.97 7.92 -8.38
N VAL A 109 -12.47 7.67 -9.59
CA VAL A 109 -12.93 6.57 -10.44
C VAL A 109 -12.70 5.24 -9.74
N LEU A 110 -11.52 5.03 -9.13
CA LEU A 110 -11.21 3.79 -8.42
C LEU A 110 -11.99 3.62 -7.11
N SER A 111 -12.35 4.74 -6.45
CA SER A 111 -13.17 4.72 -5.23
C SER A 111 -14.61 4.25 -5.46
N GLN A 112 -15.10 4.30 -6.70
CA GLN A 112 -16.45 3.83 -7.01
C GLN A 112 -16.56 2.31 -6.89
N ARG A 113 -17.55 1.82 -6.14
CA ARG A 113 -17.76 0.39 -5.90
C ARG A 113 -17.90 -0.43 -7.19
N GLN A 114 -18.49 0.15 -8.23
CA GLN A 114 -18.66 -0.48 -9.54
C GLN A 114 -17.33 -0.75 -10.26
N ASN A 115 -16.27 0.00 -9.92
CA ASN A 115 -14.94 -0.08 -10.53
C ASN A 115 -13.95 -0.92 -9.71
N ARG A 116 -14.39 -1.64 -8.66
CA ARG A 116 -13.48 -2.50 -7.85
C ARG A 116 -12.75 -3.56 -8.67
N TYR A 117 -13.31 -3.97 -9.82
CA TYR A 117 -12.62 -4.88 -10.74
C TYR A 117 -11.36 -4.24 -11.34
N LEU A 118 -11.37 -2.93 -11.61
CA LEU A 118 -10.19 -2.20 -12.08
C LEU A 118 -9.09 -2.20 -11.02
N VAL A 119 -9.46 -1.93 -9.76
CA VAL A 119 -8.51 -1.91 -8.63
C VAL A 119 -7.76 -3.26 -8.50
N ARG A 120 -8.45 -4.38 -8.78
CA ARG A 120 -7.85 -5.74 -8.82
C ARG A 120 -6.92 -5.98 -10.00
N GLN A 121 -7.14 -5.27 -11.10
CA GLN A 121 -6.39 -5.42 -12.34
C GLN A 121 -5.20 -4.46 -12.42
N LEU A 122 -5.04 -3.53 -11.47
CA LEU A 122 -3.87 -2.66 -11.41
C LEU A 122 -2.71 -3.38 -10.71
N CYS A 123 -1.49 -3.04 -11.10
CA CYS A 123 -0.34 -3.32 -10.27
C CYS A 123 -0.29 -2.34 -9.12
N TRP A 124 -0.05 -2.86 -7.93
CA TRP A 124 0.23 -2.05 -6.76
C TRP A 124 1.69 -2.24 -6.39
N VAL A 125 2.46 -1.16 -6.43
CA VAL A 125 3.90 -1.19 -6.21
C VAL A 125 4.22 -0.40 -4.96
N LEU A 126 4.90 -1.00 -4.00
CA LEU A 126 5.51 -0.29 -2.90
C LEU A 126 6.92 0.15 -3.32
N THR A 127 7.14 1.46 -3.34
CA THR A 127 8.44 2.07 -3.56
C THR A 127 9.06 2.49 -2.23
N ILE A 128 10.33 2.17 -2.02
CA ILE A 128 11.10 2.54 -0.82
C ILE A 128 12.30 3.36 -1.30
N GLN A 129 12.42 4.61 -0.85
CA GLN A 129 13.45 5.55 -1.34
C GLN A 129 13.46 5.67 -2.89
N GLY A 130 12.28 5.63 -3.51
CA GLY A 130 12.12 5.67 -4.97
C GLY A 130 12.45 4.38 -5.71
N LEU A 131 12.82 3.30 -5.00
CA LEU A 131 13.09 1.99 -5.58
C LEU A 131 11.88 1.07 -5.45
N GLU A 132 11.49 0.46 -6.57
CA GLU A 132 10.41 -0.53 -6.64
C GLU A 132 10.83 -1.79 -5.86
N THR A 133 10.20 -2.01 -4.71
CA THR A 133 10.66 -3.04 -3.75
C THR A 133 9.69 -4.22 -3.68
N TYR A 134 8.38 -3.96 -3.65
CA TYR A 134 7.36 -5.01 -3.57
C TYR A 134 6.19 -4.77 -4.51
N LEU A 135 5.62 -5.86 -5.02
CA LEU A 135 4.24 -5.85 -5.52
C LEU A 135 3.29 -6.16 -4.38
N LEU A 136 2.20 -5.43 -4.27
CA LEU A 136 1.21 -5.58 -3.21
C LEU A 136 0.00 -6.36 -3.73
N GLN A 137 -0.38 -7.37 -2.96
CA GLN A 137 -1.62 -8.10 -3.20
C GLN A 137 -2.38 -8.21 -1.87
N PRO A 138 -3.69 -7.90 -1.84
CA PRO A 138 -4.46 -8.10 -0.63
C PRO A 138 -4.54 -9.58 -0.31
N ARG A 139 -4.31 -9.95 0.95
CA ARG A 139 -4.50 -11.33 1.40
C ARG A 139 -5.98 -11.69 1.45
N ASP A 140 -6.83 -10.77 1.92
CA ASP A 140 -8.29 -10.86 1.80
C ASP A 140 -8.78 -9.93 0.66
N PRO A 141 -9.49 -10.43 -0.36
CA PRO A 141 -10.08 -9.60 -1.42
C PRO A 141 -10.97 -8.44 -0.94
N ALA A 142 -11.45 -8.45 0.31
CA ALA A 142 -12.16 -7.34 0.92
C ALA A 142 -11.27 -6.12 1.18
N ASP A 143 -9.97 -6.31 1.43
CA ASP A 143 -9.01 -5.28 1.86
C ASP A 143 -8.47 -4.40 0.72
N ILE A 144 -9.03 -4.55 -0.48
CA ILE A 144 -8.71 -3.74 -1.66
C ILE A 144 -8.86 -2.23 -1.40
N ASP A 145 -9.80 -1.84 -0.53
CA ASP A 145 -10.04 -0.42 -0.23
C ASP A 145 -8.80 0.24 0.41
N MET A 146 -7.95 -0.52 1.12
CA MET A 146 -6.70 -0.01 1.71
C MET A 146 -5.70 0.48 0.64
N LEU A 147 -5.76 -0.07 -0.58
CA LEU A 147 -4.91 0.36 -1.70
C LEU A 147 -5.40 1.70 -2.28
N ILE A 148 -6.72 1.90 -2.29
CA ILE A 148 -7.35 3.15 -2.73
C ILE A 148 -7.02 4.26 -1.74
N ASP A 149 -7.10 3.98 -0.44
CA ASP A 149 -6.74 4.93 0.62
C ASP A 149 -5.28 5.38 0.53
N ALA A 150 -4.38 4.52 0.02
CA ALA A 150 -2.96 4.82 -0.09
C ALA A 150 -2.60 5.79 -1.22
N ILE A 151 -3.30 5.77 -2.36
CA ILE A 151 -2.95 6.65 -3.50
C ILE A 151 -3.31 8.11 -3.26
N ARG A 152 -4.33 8.39 -2.42
CA ARG A 152 -4.83 9.73 -2.05
C ARG A 152 -5.24 10.62 -3.25
N PRO A 153 -6.16 11.58 -3.08
CA PRO A 153 -6.54 12.49 -4.16
C PRO A 153 -5.46 13.54 -4.47
N ALA A 154 -4.64 13.91 -3.49
CA ALA A 154 -3.56 14.88 -3.62
C ALA A 154 -2.31 14.40 -2.85
N PRO A 155 -1.61 13.38 -3.37
CA PRO A 155 -0.43 12.83 -2.72
C PRO A 155 0.74 13.81 -2.77
N THR A 156 1.48 13.89 -1.68
CA THR A 156 2.77 14.59 -1.65
C THR A 156 3.92 13.59 -1.82
N PRO A 157 5.08 13.98 -2.39
CA PRO A 157 6.22 13.08 -2.54
C PRO A 157 6.75 12.51 -1.23
N ASN A 158 6.41 13.13 -0.10
CA ASN A 158 6.88 12.74 1.23
C ASN A 158 5.80 12.01 2.05
N ASP A 159 4.64 11.71 1.47
CA ASP A 159 3.65 10.92 2.19
C ASP A 159 4.18 9.51 2.48
N ILE A 160 3.68 8.91 3.55
CA ILE A 160 4.22 7.68 4.10
C ILE A 160 3.13 6.62 4.14
N ASP A 161 3.41 5.49 3.50
CA ASP A 161 2.61 4.29 3.54
C ASP A 161 3.38 3.18 4.27
N VAL A 162 2.74 2.57 5.26
CA VAL A 162 3.26 1.44 6.03
C VAL A 162 2.55 0.18 5.56
N VAL A 163 3.29 -0.79 5.04
CA VAL A 163 2.75 -2.06 4.55
C VAL A 163 3.20 -3.19 5.46
N ILE A 164 2.24 -3.97 5.93
CA ILE A 164 2.45 -5.12 6.80
C ILE A 164 1.84 -6.35 6.15
N GLY A 165 2.60 -7.44 6.08
CA GLY A 165 2.12 -8.67 5.47
C GLY A 165 3.15 -9.79 5.41
N MET A 166 2.83 -10.78 4.58
CA MET A 166 3.71 -11.92 4.29
C MET A 166 4.39 -11.75 2.94
N ARG A 167 5.71 -11.92 2.91
CA ARG A 167 6.48 -11.98 1.67
C ARG A 167 6.29 -13.32 0.99
N GLY A 168 5.71 -13.27 -0.20
CA GLY A 168 5.58 -14.37 -1.13
C GLY A 168 6.75 -14.48 -2.12
N PRO A 169 6.58 -15.26 -3.19
CA PRO A 169 7.59 -15.46 -4.22
C PRO A 169 7.82 -14.17 -5.04
N ILE A 170 8.85 -14.20 -5.89
CA ILE A 170 9.08 -13.19 -6.92
C ILE A 170 7.94 -13.26 -7.94
N ALA A 171 7.36 -12.10 -8.27
CA ALA A 171 6.29 -12.00 -9.23
C ALA A 171 6.74 -12.41 -10.64
N PRO A 172 5.92 -13.14 -11.39
CA PRO A 172 6.19 -13.42 -12.80
C PRO A 172 6.08 -12.12 -13.63
N PRO A 173 6.83 -12.00 -14.74
CA PRO A 173 6.91 -10.76 -15.51
C PRO A 173 5.56 -10.31 -16.08
N GLU A 174 4.63 -11.23 -16.32
CA GLU A 174 3.29 -10.93 -16.84
C GLU A 174 2.40 -10.20 -15.82
N MET A 175 2.75 -10.26 -14.52
CA MET A 175 1.95 -9.63 -13.47
C MET A 175 2.01 -8.10 -13.50
N CYS A 176 3.17 -7.54 -13.88
CA CYS A 176 3.32 -6.09 -13.92
C CYS A 176 4.38 -5.58 -14.91
N ASN A 177 4.07 -5.55 -16.22
CA ASN A 177 4.95 -4.98 -17.27
C ASN A 177 6.42 -5.45 -17.22
N GLY A 178 6.68 -6.72 -16.86
CA GLY A 178 8.04 -7.26 -16.75
C GLY A 178 8.72 -7.02 -15.41
N LEU A 179 8.07 -6.37 -14.45
CA LEU A 179 8.63 -6.11 -13.12
C LEU A 179 8.64 -7.39 -12.27
N MET A 180 9.84 -7.91 -12.03
CA MET A 180 10.07 -9.15 -11.25
C MET A 180 10.61 -8.83 -9.87
N ILE A 181 9.73 -8.49 -8.94
CA ILE A 181 10.05 -8.22 -7.53
C ILE A 181 9.15 -9.07 -6.61
N PRO A 182 9.51 -9.26 -5.32
CA PRO A 182 8.70 -10.08 -4.43
C PRO A 182 7.28 -9.54 -4.24
N ILE A 183 6.32 -10.47 -4.15
CA ILE A 183 4.94 -10.15 -3.79
C ILE A 183 4.83 -10.06 -2.27
N VAL A 184 4.15 -9.05 -1.75
CA VAL A 184 3.70 -8.99 -0.36
C VAL A 184 2.19 -9.17 -0.36
N ALA A 185 1.76 -10.30 0.22
CA ALA A 185 0.37 -10.50 0.60
C ALA A 185 0.13 -9.66 1.85
N PHE A 186 -0.43 -8.47 1.70
CA PHE A 186 -0.62 -7.55 2.82
C PHE A 186 -1.89 -7.89 3.61
N ASP A 187 -1.79 -7.69 4.92
CA ASP A 187 -2.88 -7.76 5.88
C ASP A 187 -3.28 -6.35 6.36
N GLN A 188 -2.35 -5.37 6.33
CA GLN A 188 -2.62 -3.98 6.70
C GLN A 188 -1.80 -2.99 5.86
N ILE A 189 -2.44 -1.88 5.49
CA ILE A 189 -1.77 -0.68 4.99
C ILE A 189 -2.21 0.52 5.84
N TYR A 190 -1.26 1.33 6.30
CA TYR A 190 -1.54 2.61 6.95
C TYR A 190 -0.91 3.74 6.17
N SER A 191 -1.69 4.78 5.92
CA SER A 191 -1.29 5.90 5.08
C SER A 191 -1.33 7.20 5.88
N PHE A 192 -0.23 7.94 5.87
CA PHE A 192 -0.04 9.15 6.66
C PHE A 192 0.50 10.28 5.80
N ALA A 193 -0.07 11.48 5.96
CA ALA A 193 0.57 12.70 5.50
C ALA A 193 1.74 13.04 6.42
N ARG A 194 2.91 13.34 5.84
CA ARG A 194 4.12 13.69 6.60
C ARG A 194 3.88 14.86 7.56
N ASP A 195 3.18 15.89 7.11
CA ASP A 195 2.91 17.08 7.93
C ASP A 195 2.10 16.76 9.18
N THR A 196 1.19 15.78 9.10
CA THR A 196 0.40 15.31 10.24
C THR A 196 1.29 14.63 11.27
N LEU A 197 2.27 13.83 10.83
CA LEU A 197 3.22 13.17 11.73
C LEU A 197 4.15 14.18 12.40
N ILE A 198 4.66 15.16 11.67
CA ILE A 198 5.53 16.22 12.22
C ILE A 198 4.78 17.04 13.28
N LYS A 199 3.53 17.43 13.01
CA LYS A 199 2.69 18.18 13.95
C LYS A 199 2.36 17.39 15.22
N ALA A 200 2.43 16.07 15.18
CA ALA A 200 2.20 15.21 16.34
C ALA A 200 3.44 15.10 17.26
N ILE A 201 4.61 15.58 16.84
CA ILE A 201 5.84 15.53 17.65
C ILE A 201 5.69 16.46 18.85
N PRO A 202 5.86 15.96 20.09
CA PRO A 202 5.70 16.77 21.28
C PRO A 202 6.79 17.83 21.38
N ARG A 203 6.36 19.07 21.63
CA ARG A 203 7.26 20.22 21.83
C ARG A 203 7.89 20.18 23.23
N PRO A 204 9.22 20.31 23.36
CA PRO A 204 9.89 20.51 24.65
C PRO A 204 9.44 21.82 25.31
N GLY A 205 9.24 21.80 26.64
CA GLY A 205 8.72 22.97 27.37
C GLY A 205 9.62 24.21 27.34
N ASN A 206 10.92 24.03 27.08
CA ASN A 206 11.94 25.08 27.05
C ASN A 206 12.15 25.72 25.66
N VAL A 207 11.46 25.26 24.60
CA VAL A 207 11.65 25.75 23.23
C VAL A 207 10.38 26.42 22.71
N GLY A 208 10.51 27.62 22.12
CA GLY A 208 9.39 28.33 21.49
C GLY A 208 8.88 27.62 20.23
N GLU A 209 7.58 27.69 19.96
CA GLU A 209 6.94 26.98 18.83
C GLU A 209 7.60 27.25 17.46
N LYS A 210 7.86 28.53 17.15
CA LYS A 210 8.52 28.92 15.89
C LYS A 210 9.96 28.43 15.77
N GLN A 211 10.64 28.22 16.90
CA GLN A 211 12.00 27.66 16.93
C GLN A 211 11.97 26.13 16.84
N PHE A 212 10.91 25.51 17.38
CA PHE A 212 10.78 24.06 17.39
C PHE A 212 10.32 23.50 16.04
N ALA A 213 9.54 24.21 15.23
CA ALA A 213 9.02 23.66 13.98
C ALA A 213 10.13 23.14 13.02
N PRO A 214 11.20 23.90 12.71
CA PRO A 214 12.31 23.38 11.90
C PRO A 214 13.04 22.20 12.56
N ALA A 215 13.16 22.23 13.89
CA ALA A 215 13.77 21.13 14.65
C ALA A 215 12.91 19.87 14.59
N ALA A 216 11.59 19.97 14.67
CA ALA A 216 10.67 18.84 14.57
C ALA A 216 10.78 18.16 13.19
N GLU A 217 10.93 18.95 12.12
CA GLU A 217 11.21 18.41 10.79
C GLU A 217 12.53 17.65 10.73
N GLU A 218 13.62 18.24 11.25
CA GLU A 218 14.94 17.59 11.31
C GLU A 218 14.89 16.29 12.12
N LEU A 219 14.24 16.32 13.30
CA LEU A 219 14.06 15.15 14.17
C LEU A 219 13.27 14.05 13.46
N PHE A 220 12.18 14.42 12.79
CA PHE A 220 11.39 13.49 12.01
C PHE A 220 12.21 12.85 10.89
N HIS A 221 12.91 13.66 10.09
CA HIS A 221 13.76 13.17 9.01
C HIS A 221 14.87 12.24 9.51
N ARG A 222 15.52 12.58 10.62
CA ARG A 222 16.57 11.76 11.23
C ARG A 222 16.05 10.38 11.64
N ILE A 223 14.85 10.33 12.23
CA ILE A 223 14.20 9.06 12.62
C ILE A 223 13.76 8.29 11.38
N MET A 224 13.19 8.97 10.38
CA MET A 224 12.76 8.34 9.14
C MET A 224 13.92 7.77 8.32
N GLN A 225 15.09 8.41 8.33
CA GLN A 225 16.28 7.89 7.66
C GLN A 225 16.71 6.51 8.18
N MET A 226 16.40 6.19 9.44
CA MET A 226 16.65 4.85 10.00
C MET A 226 15.75 3.77 9.39
N THR A 227 14.67 4.18 8.74
CA THR A 227 13.70 3.28 8.09
C THR A 227 13.97 3.04 6.61
N ASP A 228 15.11 3.53 6.11
CA ASP A 228 15.58 3.36 4.72
C ASP A 228 16.05 1.91 4.48
N ASN A 229 15.10 0.99 4.57
CA ASN A 229 15.33 -0.44 4.55
C ASN A 229 14.12 -1.18 3.95
N ALA A 230 14.32 -2.42 3.53
CA ALA A 230 13.27 -3.19 2.85
C ALA A 230 12.16 -3.72 3.79
N GLY A 231 12.24 -3.54 5.11
CA GLY A 231 11.24 -4.10 6.03
C GLY A 231 11.16 -5.63 6.09
N ALA A 232 12.11 -6.35 5.47
CA ALA A 232 12.07 -7.81 5.30
C ALA A 232 12.85 -8.63 6.33
N THR A 233 13.78 -8.02 7.07
CA THR A 233 14.48 -8.69 8.17
C THR A 233 13.84 -8.30 9.49
N ASP A 234 14.05 -9.09 10.54
CA ASP A 234 13.46 -8.78 11.84
C ASP A 234 14.01 -7.45 12.41
N GLU A 235 15.27 -7.11 12.14
CA GLU A 235 15.88 -5.82 12.51
C GLU A 235 15.20 -4.65 11.80
N HIS A 236 14.97 -4.77 10.49
CA HIS A 236 14.24 -3.79 9.70
C HIS A 236 12.81 -3.59 10.25
N ARG A 237 12.12 -4.68 10.54
CA ARG A 237 10.76 -4.66 11.07
C ARG A 237 10.69 -3.99 12.45
N VAL A 238 11.69 -4.22 13.30
CA VAL A 238 11.82 -3.55 14.60
C VAL A 238 11.99 -2.04 14.43
N LEU A 239 12.90 -1.60 13.55
CA LEU A 239 13.11 -0.17 13.28
C LEU A 239 11.83 0.49 12.75
N ASN A 240 11.21 -0.12 11.75
CA ASN A 240 10.03 0.44 11.09
C ASN A 240 8.82 0.48 12.04
N TYR A 241 8.63 -0.58 12.85
CA TYR A 241 7.63 -0.59 13.91
C TYR A 241 7.85 0.54 14.91
N LEU A 242 9.09 0.70 15.40
CA LEU A 242 9.42 1.71 16.40
C LEU A 242 9.23 3.13 15.86
N ALA A 243 9.65 3.39 14.63
CA ALA A 243 9.44 4.68 13.97
C ALA A 243 7.96 5.02 13.86
N MET A 244 7.10 4.08 13.46
CA MET A 244 5.69 4.40 13.19
C MET A 244 4.78 4.30 14.41
N ARG A 245 5.06 3.39 15.36
CA ARG A 245 4.14 3.06 16.47
C ARG A 245 4.63 3.53 17.82
N TYR A 246 5.91 3.85 18.00
CA TYR A 246 6.45 4.18 19.32
C TYR A 246 6.79 5.67 19.49
N GLN A 247 5.74 6.44 19.78
CA GLN A 247 5.78 7.90 19.98
C GLN A 247 6.81 8.39 21.01
N VAL A 248 7.17 7.53 21.98
CA VAL A 248 8.16 7.84 23.01
C VAL A 248 9.55 8.11 22.41
N ILE A 249 9.88 7.54 21.24
CA ILE A 249 11.13 7.87 20.55
C ILE A 249 11.14 9.35 20.18
N TYR A 250 10.08 9.86 19.55
CA TYR A 250 9.99 11.28 19.20
C TYR A 250 10.06 12.18 20.43
N ALA A 251 9.36 11.81 21.51
CA ALA A 251 9.41 12.55 22.78
C ALA A 251 10.82 12.59 23.38
N LYS A 252 11.51 11.43 23.42
CA LYS A 252 12.87 11.35 23.96
C LYS A 252 13.87 12.10 23.08
N THR A 253 13.75 11.99 21.75
CA THR A 253 14.63 12.72 20.82
C THR A 253 14.42 14.23 20.95
N ALA A 254 13.17 14.70 21.11
CA ALA A 254 12.88 16.11 21.36
C ALA A 254 13.41 16.60 22.72
N GLU A 255 13.28 15.80 23.79
CA GLU A 255 13.88 16.07 25.10
C GLU A 255 15.41 16.20 24.99
N LYS A 256 16.07 15.25 24.32
CA LYS A 256 17.53 15.25 24.12
C LYS A 256 18.01 16.40 23.24
N TYR A 257 17.24 16.76 22.22
CA TYR A 257 17.50 17.95 21.43
C TYR A 257 17.51 19.22 22.29
N GLY A 258 16.55 19.36 23.21
CA GLY A 258 16.50 20.48 24.16
C GLY A 258 17.64 20.50 25.19
N ALA A 259 18.44 19.43 25.27
CA ALA A 259 19.62 19.29 26.11
C ALA A 259 20.94 19.30 25.29
N ASP A 260 20.90 19.89 24.10
CA ASP A 260 22.02 19.99 23.15
C ASP A 260 22.59 18.64 22.66
N CYS A 261 21.78 17.58 22.70
CA CYS A 261 22.15 16.28 22.14
C CYS A 261 21.51 16.04 20.77
N SER A 262 22.19 15.30 19.91
CA SER A 262 21.66 14.80 18.63
C SER A 262 21.54 13.28 18.63
N LEU A 263 20.55 12.73 17.90
CA LEU A 263 20.48 11.29 17.65
C LEU A 263 21.58 10.90 16.65
N THR A 264 22.61 10.23 17.15
CA THR A 264 23.83 9.91 16.39
C THR A 264 23.86 8.48 15.86
N GLY A 265 23.13 7.55 16.47
CA GLY A 265 23.05 6.19 15.98
C GLY A 265 21.88 5.42 16.55
N VAL A 266 21.41 4.44 15.78
CA VAL A 266 20.48 3.42 16.24
C VAL A 266 20.96 2.05 15.83
N GLU A 267 21.10 1.17 16.80
CA GLU A 267 21.57 -0.20 16.61
C GLU A 267 20.49 -1.18 17.03
N VAL A 268 20.21 -2.17 16.19
CA VAL A 268 19.29 -3.26 16.52
C VAL A 268 20.08 -4.53 16.67
N VAL A 269 20.08 -5.08 17.88
CA VAL A 269 20.83 -6.29 18.21
C VAL A 269 19.90 -7.33 18.85
N PRO A 270 20.12 -8.63 18.61
CA PRO A 270 19.38 -9.68 19.31
C PRO A 270 19.48 -9.52 20.83
N SER A 271 18.36 -9.77 21.52
CA SER A 271 18.31 -9.76 22.98
C SER A 271 18.77 -11.12 23.52
N SER A 272 19.62 -11.12 24.55
CA SER A 272 20.02 -12.35 25.24
C SER A 272 18.87 -13.05 25.99
N LEU A 273 17.72 -12.39 26.13
CA LEU A 273 16.49 -12.93 26.71
C LEU A 273 15.60 -13.67 25.70
N SER A 274 16.08 -13.84 24.46
CA SER A 274 15.41 -14.54 23.37
C SER A 274 15.59 -16.06 23.51
N SER A 275 14.60 -16.77 24.04
CA SER A 275 14.61 -18.25 24.03
C SER A 275 13.97 -18.79 22.74
N THR A 276 12.64 -18.75 22.65
CA THR A 276 11.86 -19.23 21.50
C THR A 276 11.32 -18.10 20.63
N ARG A 277 11.45 -16.86 21.08
CA ARG A 277 10.88 -15.64 20.49
C ARG A 277 12.00 -14.76 19.98
N LYS A 278 11.85 -14.19 18.79
CA LYS A 278 12.83 -13.27 18.20
C LYS A 278 12.71 -11.88 18.84
N ILE A 279 13.41 -11.69 19.95
CA ILE A 279 13.42 -10.42 20.69
C ILE A 279 14.68 -9.65 20.36
N TYR A 280 14.52 -8.37 20.03
CA TYR A 280 15.60 -7.45 19.71
C TYR A 280 15.65 -6.29 20.69
N LYS A 281 16.86 -5.77 20.92
CA LYS A 281 17.10 -4.48 21.57
C LYS A 281 17.37 -3.46 20.47
N ALA A 282 16.56 -2.41 20.39
CA ALA A 282 16.90 -1.22 19.63
C ALA A 282 17.53 -0.20 20.58
N ILE A 283 18.78 0.17 20.33
CA ILE A 283 19.61 1.04 21.15
C ILE A 283 19.76 2.37 20.42
N PHE A 284 19.36 3.46 21.06
CA PHE A 284 19.41 4.82 20.57
C PHE A 284 20.55 5.57 21.27
N SER A 285 21.48 6.08 20.49
CA SER A 285 22.63 6.85 20.97
C SER A 285 22.39 8.34 20.76
N TYR A 286 22.50 9.12 21.82
CA TYR A 286 22.38 10.58 21.81
C TYR A 286 23.70 11.20 22.25
N THR A 287 24.34 11.96 21.37
CA THR A 287 25.64 12.59 21.65
C THR A 287 25.46 14.09 21.85
N ASN A 288 26.01 14.61 22.94
CA ASN A 288 26.01 16.04 23.22
C ASN A 288 26.93 16.78 22.24
N ARG A 289 26.42 17.85 21.60
CA ARG A 289 27.11 18.60 20.55
C ARG A 289 28.31 19.39 21.04
N ASN A 290 28.40 19.67 22.33
CA ASN A 290 29.44 20.52 22.93
C ASN A 290 30.50 19.71 23.68
N THR A 291 30.15 18.53 24.19
CA THR A 291 31.02 17.73 25.07
C THR A 291 31.38 16.36 24.53
N ASP A 292 30.79 15.94 23.39
CA ASP A 292 30.90 14.60 22.79
C ASP A 292 30.47 13.44 23.72
N PHE A 293 29.86 13.76 24.87
CA PHE A 293 29.33 12.76 25.78
C PHE A 293 28.11 12.07 25.16
N THR A 294 28.10 10.74 25.17
CA THR A 294 27.03 9.93 24.57
C THR A 294 26.22 9.21 25.63
N GLU A 295 24.92 9.46 25.64
CA GLU A 295 23.94 8.70 26.41
C GLU A 295 23.22 7.70 25.52
N LYS A 296 23.01 6.48 26.02
CA LYS A 296 22.30 5.44 25.28
C LYS A 296 21.01 5.07 25.99
N PHE A 297 19.95 4.85 25.21
CA PHE A 297 18.67 4.32 25.66
C PHE A 297 18.34 3.10 24.83
N PHE A 298 17.56 2.17 25.37
CA PHE A 298 17.12 1.03 24.59
C PHE A 298 15.68 0.66 24.87
N VAL A 299 15.10 -0.05 23.92
CA VAL A 299 13.77 -0.63 24.01
C VAL A 299 13.83 -2.06 23.48
N ARG A 300 13.04 -2.97 24.04
CA ARG A 300 12.92 -4.33 23.53
C ARG A 300 11.67 -4.50 22.71
N VAL A 301 11.82 -5.11 21.55
CA VAL A 301 10.72 -5.39 20.61
C VAL A 301 10.75 -6.88 20.28
N ASP A 302 9.59 -7.49 20.29
CA ASP A 302 9.38 -8.84 19.78
C ASP A 302 8.96 -8.72 18.32
N ALA A 303 9.68 -9.40 17.43
CA ALA A 303 9.40 -9.45 15.99
C ALA A 303 9.17 -10.89 15.50
N THR A 304 8.80 -11.82 16.40
CA THR A 304 8.61 -13.23 16.05
C THR A 304 7.53 -13.42 14.99
N GLU A 305 6.38 -12.78 15.22
CA GLU A 305 5.20 -12.88 14.36
C GLU A 305 5.03 -11.62 13.52
N GLU A 306 4.05 -11.62 12.62
CA GLU A 306 3.77 -10.56 11.66
C GLU A 306 3.76 -9.14 12.25
N PHE A 307 3.10 -8.97 13.40
CA PHE A 307 2.94 -7.68 14.07
C PHE A 307 3.94 -7.54 15.23
N PRO A 308 4.98 -6.71 15.09
CA PRO A 308 5.92 -6.48 16.18
C PRO A 308 5.23 -5.74 17.34
N PHE A 309 5.75 -5.94 18.55
CA PHE A 309 5.23 -5.24 19.73
C PHE A 309 6.32 -5.03 20.79
N LEU A 310 6.09 -4.06 21.69
CA LEU A 310 7.01 -3.73 22.77
C LEU A 310 7.03 -4.81 23.85
N VAL A 311 8.23 -5.27 24.20
CA VAL A 311 8.46 -6.14 25.37
C VAL A 311 8.76 -5.29 26.61
N THR A 312 9.50 -4.20 26.44
CA THR A 312 9.80 -3.24 27.52
C THR A 312 9.58 -1.82 27.06
N LYS A 313 9.35 -0.91 28.00
CA LYS A 313 9.42 0.53 27.74
C LYS A 313 10.89 0.95 27.57
N MET A 314 11.11 2.11 26.95
CA MET A 314 12.43 2.72 26.80
C MET A 314 13.08 2.93 28.17
N SER A 315 14.34 2.53 28.31
CA SER A 315 15.13 2.67 29.54
C SER A 315 16.60 2.97 29.22
N PRO A 316 17.39 3.48 30.18
CA PRO A 316 18.81 3.71 29.99
C PRO A 316 19.54 2.43 29.60
N TYR A 317 20.48 2.55 28.65
CA TYR A 317 21.35 1.46 28.22
C TYR A 317 22.78 1.73 28.69
N TYR A 318 23.41 0.68 29.22
CA TYR A 318 24.81 0.70 29.62
C TYR A 318 25.53 -0.36 28.79
N ASP A 319 26.60 0.04 28.12
CA ASP A 319 27.51 -0.90 27.45
C ASP A 319 28.07 -1.87 28.50
N ARG A 320 28.05 -3.16 28.17
CA ARG A 320 28.54 -4.26 29.02
C ARG A 320 29.59 -5.05 28.29
#